data_AF-A0A6V7L0K5-F1
#
_entry.id   AF-A0A6V7L0K5-F1
#
_cell.length_a   1.000
_cell.length_b   1.000
_cell.length_c   1.000
_cell.angle_alpha   90.00
_cell.angle_beta   90.00
_cell.angle_gamma   90.00
#
_symmetry.space_group_name_H-M   'P 1'
#
loop_
_entity.id
_entity.type
_entity.pdbx_description
1 polymer ?
#
loop_
_entity_poly.entity_id
_entity_poly.type
_entity_poly.pdbx_seq_one_letter_code
_entity_poly.pdbx_strand_id
1 'polypeptide(L)' 'DYLALNVYVALCYYKLDYYDVAQEVLQVYLQKYPDSAIAINLKACNHFRLYDGSSAQAEMRQLVEKTANFGHDLIRHNIV' A
#
# COMPACT_ATOMS: atom_id res chain seq x y z
N ASP A 1 14.29 -6.72 -14.18
CA ASP A 1 14.12 -7.07 -12.76
C ASP A 1 12.70 -7.43 -12.41
N TYR A 2 12.55 -8.35 -11.46
CA TYR A 2 11.28 -8.81 -10.91
C TYR A 2 10.78 -7.88 -9.80
N LEU A 3 10.64 -6.58 -10.09
CA LEU A 3 10.32 -5.56 -9.08
C LEU A 3 9.01 -5.83 -8.34
N ALA A 4 8.03 -6.46 -8.99
CA ALA A 4 6.76 -6.83 -8.37
C ALA A 4 6.92 -7.78 -7.17
N LEU A 5 8.04 -8.54 -7.09
CA LEU A 5 8.34 -9.38 -5.93
C LEU A 5 8.45 -8.59 -4.64
N ASN A 6 8.87 -7.31 -4.70
CA ASN A 6 8.90 -6.44 -3.52
C ASN A 6 7.51 -6.22 -2.92
N VAL A 7 6.45 -6.17 -3.74
CA VAL A 7 5.07 -6.05 -3.25
C VAL A 7 4.67 -7.31 -2.47
N TYR A 8 5.01 -8.50 -2.99
CA TYR A 8 4.71 -9.77 -2.32
C TYR A 8 5.51 -9.95 -1.03
N VAL A 9 6.80 -9.58 -1.04
CA VAL A 9 7.64 -9.63 0.17
C VAL A 9 7.14 -8.63 1.21
N ALA A 10 6.73 -7.43 0.81
CA ALA A 10 6.12 -6.45 1.71
C ALA A 10 4.80 -6.96 2.32
N LEU A 11 3.97 -7.69 1.56
CA LEU A 11 2.77 -8.35 2.11
C LEU A 11 3.13 -9.39 3.17
N CYS A 12 4.19 -10.17 2.97
CA CYS A 12 4.69 -11.11 3.98
C CYS A 12 5.14 -10.38 5.24
N TYR A 13 5.91 -9.29 5.11
CA TYR A 13 6.34 -8.48 6.25
C TYR A 13 5.18 -7.83 6.99
N TYR A 14 4.18 -7.32 6.27
CA TYR A 14 2.94 -6.81 6.87
C TYR A 14 2.24 -7.88 7.70
N LYS A 15 2.15 -9.12 7.19
CA LYS A 15 1.51 -10.23 7.91
C LYS A 15 2.27 -10.67 9.16
N LEU A 16 3.58 -10.43 9.21
CA LEU A 16 4.46 -10.67 10.35
C LEU A 16 4.54 -9.46 11.31
N ASP A 17 3.71 -8.43 11.08
CA ASP A 17 3.67 -7.18 11.84
C ASP A 17 4.98 -6.35 11.78
N TYR A 18 5.83 -6.59 10.78
CA TYR A 18 7.05 -5.81 10.50
C TYR A 18 6.76 -4.67 9.52
N TYR A 19 5.96 -3.69 9.95
CA TYR A 19 5.43 -2.65 9.06
C TYR A 19 6.48 -1.68 8.51
N ASP A 20 7.49 -1.30 9.29
CA ASP A 20 8.58 -0.43 8.81
C ASP A 20 9.35 -1.12 7.67
N VAL A 21 9.73 -2.39 7.88
CA VAL A 21 10.42 -3.21 6.89
C VAL A 21 9.53 -3.43 5.65
N ALA A 22 8.23 -3.69 5.85
CA ALA A 22 7.27 -3.79 4.76
C ALA A 22 7.25 -2.52 3.91
N GLN A 23 7.27 -1.34 4.55
CA GLN A 23 7.25 -0.05 3.86
C GLN A 23 8.54 0.23 3.09
N GLU A 24 9.71 -0.07 3.67
CA GLU A 24 11.00 0.08 3.00
C GLU A 24 11.10 -0.78 1.73
N VAL A 25 10.72 -2.06 1.83
CA VAL A 25 10.71 -2.98 0.68
C VAL A 25 9.72 -2.51 -0.38
N LEU A 26 8.52 -2.09 0.04
CA LEU A 26 7.48 -1.59 -0.86
C LEU A 26 7.92 -0.31 -1.61
N GLN A 27 8.71 0.55 -0.96
CA GLN A 27 9.20 1.79 -1.55
C GLN A 27 10.07 1.54 -2.79
N VAL A 28 10.83 0.44 -2.83
CA VAL A 28 11.63 0.04 -4.00
C VAL A 28 10.74 -0.14 -5.24
N TYR A 29 9.54 -0.71 -5.06
CA TYR A 29 8.57 -0.86 -6.15
C TYR A 29 7.91 0.48 -6.50
N LEU A 30 7.49 1.25 -5.48
CA LEU A 30 6.80 2.53 -5.67
C LEU A 30 7.67 3.61 -6.34
N GLN A 31 9.00 3.55 -6.20
CA GLN A 31 9.90 4.43 -6.96
C GLN A 31 9.74 4.28 -8.47
N LYS A 32 9.39 3.07 -8.95
CA LYS A 32 9.20 2.79 -10.38
C LYS A 32 7.73 2.88 -10.81
N TYR A 33 6.81 2.49 -9.93
CA TYR A 33 5.36 2.44 -10.19
C TYR A 33 4.58 3.20 -9.11
N PRO A 34 4.71 4.54 -9.07
CA PRO A 34 4.18 5.37 -7.98
C PRO A 34 2.65 5.49 -7.97
N ASP A 35 1.97 4.97 -9.00
CA ASP A 35 0.53 4.99 -9.21
C ASP A 35 -0.11 3.59 -9.08
N SER A 36 0.66 2.58 -8.69
CA SER A 36 0.14 1.22 -8.53
C SER A 36 -0.88 1.14 -7.39
N ALA A 37 -2.14 0.83 -7.74
CA ALA A 37 -3.24 0.72 -6.79
C ALA A 37 -2.94 -0.27 -5.65
N ILE A 38 -2.39 -1.45 -5.98
CA ILE A 38 -2.06 -2.48 -4.99
C ILE A 38 -0.98 -2.01 -4.01
N ALA A 39 0.07 -1.36 -4.53
CA ALA A 39 1.18 -0.92 -3.69
C ALA A 39 0.80 0.26 -2.80
N ILE A 40 0.05 1.23 -3.29
CA ILE A 40 -0.41 2.35 -2.47
C ILE A 40 -1.43 1.86 -1.42
N ASN A 41 -2.28 0.88 -1.75
CA ASN A 41 -3.19 0.28 -0.77
C ASN A 41 -2.41 -0.37 0.39
N LEU A 42 -1.36 -1.14 0.10
CA LEU A 42 -0.49 -1.71 1.13
C LEU A 42 0.26 -0.63 1.92
N LYS A 43 0.73 0.44 1.26
CA LYS A 43 1.34 1.59 1.92
C LYS A 43 0.39 2.25 2.91
N ALA A 44 -0.87 2.43 2.53
CA ALA A 44 -1.91 2.95 3.43
C ALA A 44 -2.11 2.03 4.64
N CYS A 45 -2.16 0.71 4.44
CA CYS A 45 -2.23 -0.27 5.52
C CYS A 45 -1.01 -0.19 6.46
N ASN A 46 0.21 -0.08 5.93
CA ASN A 46 1.43 0.06 6.71
C ASN A 46 1.39 1.34 7.56
N HIS A 47 1.08 2.48 6.92
CA HIS A 47 0.99 3.78 7.59
C HIS A 47 -0.07 3.79 8.70
N PHE A 48 -1.22 3.14 8.49
CA PHE A 48 -2.25 3.00 9.52
C PHE A 48 -1.72 2.29 10.78
N ARG A 49 -0.89 1.26 10.60
CA ARG A 49 -0.34 0.47 11.71
C ARG A 49 0.85 1.14 12.39
N LEU A 50 1.66 1.90 11.66
CA LEU A 50 2.83 2.62 12.19
C LEU A 50 2.48 3.94 12.87
N TYR A 51 1.49 4.64 12.33
CA TYR A 51 1.14 5.99 12.75
C TYR A 51 -0.32 6.05 13.21
N ASP A 52 -1.17 6.74 12.46
CA ASP A 52 -2.55 7.00 12.77
C ASP A 52 -3.44 6.94 11.51
N GLY A 53 -4.76 6.99 11.73
CA GLY A 53 -5.75 6.95 10.64
C GLY A 53 -5.62 8.10 9.64
N SER A 54 -5.11 9.26 10.07
CA SER A 54 -4.94 10.46 9.24
C SER A 54 -3.96 10.22 8.09
N SER A 55 -2.83 9.58 8.41
CA SER A 55 -1.76 9.28 7.45
C SER A 55 -2.20 8.26 6.41
N ALA A 56 -2.98 7.26 6.81
CA ALA A 56 -3.56 6.28 5.90
C ALA A 56 -4.63 6.88 4.99
N GLN A 57 -5.45 7.79 5.51
CA GLN A 57 -6.51 8.43 4.73
C GLN A 57 -5.96 9.30 3.60
N ALA A 58 -4.81 9.97 3.80
CA ALA A 58 -4.15 10.76 2.76
C ALA A 58 -3.73 9.90 1.56
N GLU A 59 -3.12 8.74 1.81
CA GLU A 59 -2.74 7.77 0.77
C GLU A 59 -3.97 7.22 0.03
N MET A 60 -5.07 6.95 0.76
CA MET A 60 -6.27 6.39 0.17
C MET A 60 -7.02 7.39 -0.72
N ARG A 61 -7.03 8.68 -0.38
CA ARG A 61 -7.64 9.74 -1.22
C ARG A 61 -7.01 9.79 -2.60
N GLN A 62 -5.68 9.69 -2.67
CA GLN A 62 -4.95 9.63 -3.94
C GLN A 62 -5.38 8.43 -4.80
N LEU A 63 -5.78 7.31 -4.19
CA LEU A 63 -6.25 6.12 -4.90
C LEU A 63 -7.65 6.28 -5.46
N VAL A 64 -8.57 6.81 -4.65
CA VAL A 64 -9.99 6.97 -5.02
C VAL A 64 -10.14 7.87 -6.24
N GLU A 65 -9.33 8.93 -6.34
CA GLU A 65 -9.36 9.85 -7.48
C GLU A 65 -8.82 9.24 -8.78
N LYS A 66 -7.95 8.22 -8.68
CA LYS A 66 -7.24 7.64 -9.84
C LYS A 66 -7.81 6.30 -10.31
N THR A 67 -8.64 5.63 -9.52
CA THR A 67 -9.04 4.25 -9.77
C THR A 67 -10.47 4.18 -10.31
N ALA A 68 -10.62 4.15 -11.64
CA ALA A 68 -11.94 4.19 -12.25
C ALA A 68 -12.71 2.86 -12.24
N ASN A 69 -12.08 1.69 -12.03
CA ASN A 69 -12.78 0.39 -11.96
C ASN A 69 -11.99 -0.74 -11.25
N PHE A 70 -10.68 -0.89 -11.50
CA PHE A 70 -9.88 -1.99 -10.93
C PHE A 70 -9.15 -1.54 -9.65
N GLY A 71 -9.61 -2.00 -8.49
CA GLY A 71 -9.06 -1.64 -7.18
C GLY A 71 -10.08 -0.98 -6.23
N HIS A 72 -11.27 -0.64 -6.73
CA HIS A 72 -12.32 -0.07 -5.90
C HIS A 72 -12.77 -1.01 -4.76
N ASP A 73 -12.88 -2.31 -5.04
CA ASP A 73 -13.17 -3.31 -4.00
C ASP A 73 -11.99 -3.52 -3.05
N LEU A 74 -10.76 -3.46 -3.58
CA LEU A 74 -9.53 -3.53 -2.78
C LEU A 74 -9.45 -2.37 -1.78
N ILE A 75 -9.80 -1.16 -2.21
CA ILE A 75 -9.88 0.04 -1.36
C ILE A 75 -10.98 -0.10 -0.31
N ARG A 76 -12.18 -0.59 -0.68
CA ARG A 76 -13.30 -0.76 0.29
C ARG A 76 -12.96 -1.68 1.44
N HIS A 77 -12.16 -2.72 1.24
CA HIS A 77 -11.76 -3.63 2.32
C HIS A 77 -10.98 -2.94 3.45
N ASN A 78 -10.39 -1.78 3.18
CA ASN A 78 -9.65 -0.99 4.18
C ASN A 78 -10.50 0.11 4.86
N ILE A 79 -11.80 0.22 4.54
CA ILE A 79 -12.72 1.25 5.09
C ILE A 79 -13.74 0.62 6.06
N VAL A 80 -13.62 -0.68 6.38
CA VAL A 80 -14.48 -1.39 7.35
C VAL A 80 -13.87 -1.33 8.74
#